data_AF-A0A1B8XZL6-F1
#
_entry.id   AF-A0A1B8XZL6-F1
#
_cell.length_a   1.000
_cell.length_b   1.000
_cell.length_c   1.000
_cell.angle_alpha   90.00
_cell.angle_beta   90.00
_cell.angle_gamma   90.00
#
_symmetry.space_group_name_H-M   'P 1'
#
loop_
_entity.id
_entity.type
_entity.pdbx_description
1 polymer ?
#
loop_
_entity_poly.entity_id
_entity_poly.type
_entity_poly.pdbx_seq_one_letter_code
_entity_poly.pdbx_strand_id
1 'polypeptide(L)'
;MSAEHTFYLCMYNLPGNILCMYVLRENILCMYILPGNILHMYILRGNILRMYILPGNILHMYILRGNILCMYILPGNILCMYVLPGNILCMNVLPGNILRMYILPGNILCMYVLPGNILHMYILRGNILCMYILPGNILCMYVLPGNILCIYVLPGNILCMYVLPGNILCMYVLPGNILCIYVLPGNILCMYVLPGNILCM
;
A
#
# COMPACT_ATOMS: atom_id res chain seq x y z
N MET A 1 25.49 0.43 26.48
CA MET A 1 24.10 0.44 26.98
C MET A 1 23.22 -0.23 25.94
N SER A 2 22.98 -1.53 26.14
CA SER A 2 22.21 -2.38 25.23
C SER A 2 20.71 -2.13 25.44
N ALA A 3 20.04 -1.56 24.45
CA ALA A 3 18.59 -1.55 24.40
C ALA A 3 18.12 -2.99 24.10
N GLU A 4 17.55 -3.66 25.10
CA GLU A 4 16.84 -4.92 24.92
C GLU A 4 15.66 -4.67 23.99
N HIS A 5 15.80 -5.06 22.72
CA HIS A 5 14.68 -5.07 21.79
C HIS A 5 13.94 -6.38 22.00
N THR A 6 12.86 -6.36 22.78
CA THR A 6 12.00 -7.52 22.95
C THR A 6 11.26 -7.77 21.64
N PHE A 7 11.51 -8.91 20.98
CA PHE A 7 10.78 -9.32 19.78
C PHE A 7 9.71 -10.35 20.16
N TYR A 8 8.46 -10.07 19.81
CA TYR A 8 7.38 -11.07 19.94
C TYR A 8 7.26 -11.85 18.63
N LEU A 9 7.56 -13.16 18.69
CA LEU A 9 7.34 -14.10 17.60
C LEU A 9 5.99 -14.78 17.77
N CYS A 10 5.11 -14.69 16.77
CA CYS A 10 3.85 -15.42 16.78
C CYS A 10 3.64 -16.17 15.47
N MET A 11 3.40 -17.48 15.59
CA MET A 11 3.01 -18.37 14.50
C MET A 11 1.57 -18.79 14.73
N TYR A 12 0.67 -18.42 13.82
CA TYR A 12 -0.74 -18.77 13.92
C TYR A 12 -1.14 -19.69 12.77
N ASN A 13 -1.61 -20.89 13.12
CA ASN A 13 -2.29 -21.81 12.20
C ASN A 13 -3.68 -22.10 12.80
N LEU A 14 -4.68 -21.34 12.34
CA LEU A 14 -6.00 -21.31 12.95
C LEU A 14 -7.07 -21.55 11.88
N PRO A 15 -8.05 -22.45 12.11
CA PRO A 15 -9.18 -22.60 11.21
C PRO A 15 -10.21 -21.48 11.41
N GLY A 16 -10.75 -20.93 10.32
CA GLY A 16 -11.90 -20.02 10.35
C GLY A 16 -11.55 -18.52 10.34
N ASN A 17 -12.55 -17.69 10.67
CA ASN A 17 -12.41 -16.24 10.72
C ASN A 17 -11.76 -15.78 12.02
N ILE A 18 -10.88 -14.78 11.95
CA ILE A 18 -10.17 -14.25 13.12
C ILE A 18 -10.51 -12.79 13.38
N LEU A 19 -10.74 -12.49 14.66
CA LEU A 19 -10.81 -11.15 15.19
C LEU A 19 -9.78 -10.98 16.31
N CYS A 20 -8.81 -10.07 16.17
CA CYS A 20 -7.94 -9.72 17.31
C CYS A 20 -7.60 -8.23 17.40
N MET A 21 -7.46 -7.76 18.63
CA MET A 21 -6.93 -6.44 18.97
C MET A 21 -5.63 -6.60 19.74
N TYR A 22 -4.60 -5.85 19.35
CA TYR A 22 -3.30 -5.88 20.01
C TYR A 22 -2.86 -4.47 20.38
N VAL A 23 -2.43 -4.29 21.63
CA VAL A 23 -1.79 -3.08 22.14
C VAL A 23 -0.39 -3.43 22.62
N LEU A 24 0.64 -3.02 21.87
CA LEU A 24 2.02 -3.47 22.11
C LEU A 24 3.02 -2.31 22.02
N ARG A 25 4.08 -2.36 22.84
CA ARG A 25 5.14 -1.33 22.92
C ARG A 25 6.48 -1.76 22.31
N GLU A 26 6.49 -2.88 21.60
CA GLU A 26 7.69 -3.56 21.13
C GLU A 26 7.61 -3.96 19.65
N ASN A 27 8.70 -4.52 19.12
CA ASN A 27 8.76 -5.02 17.75
C ASN A 27 8.04 -6.38 17.63
N ILE A 28 7.33 -6.57 16.53
CA ILE A 28 6.55 -7.79 16.26
C ILE A 28 7.01 -8.46 14.97
N LEU A 29 7.19 -9.78 15.04
CA LEU A 29 7.34 -10.66 13.88
C LEU A 29 6.22 -11.70 13.89
N CYS A 30 5.32 -11.64 12.90
CA CYS A 30 4.26 -12.64 12.76
C CYS A 30 4.24 -13.30 11.37
N MET A 31 3.97 -14.60 11.36
CA MET A 31 3.53 -15.31 10.16
C MET A 31 2.15 -15.95 10.39
N TYR A 32 1.29 -15.77 9.40
CA TYR A 32 -0.09 -16.22 9.41
C TYR A 32 -0.37 -17.13 8.22
N ILE A 33 -0.77 -18.37 8.47
CA ILE A 33 -1.25 -19.34 7.47
C ILE A 33 -2.66 -19.76 7.90
N LEU A 34 -3.71 -19.29 7.21
CA LEU A 34 -5.08 -19.60 7.60
C LEU A 34 -6.03 -19.76 6.41
N PRO A 35 -7.09 -20.58 6.55
CA PRO A 35 -8.26 -20.53 5.70
C PRO A 35 -9.35 -19.67 6.37
N GLY A 36 -9.50 -18.40 5.97
CA GLY A 36 -10.58 -17.54 6.47
C GLY A 36 -10.35 -16.04 6.35
N ASN A 37 -11.36 -15.24 6.70
CA ASN A 37 -11.29 -13.79 6.75
C ASN A 37 -10.63 -13.32 8.04
N ILE A 38 -9.83 -12.25 7.96
CA ILE A 38 -9.10 -11.70 9.10
C ILE A 38 -9.52 -10.26 9.35
N LEU A 39 -9.81 -9.93 10.61
CA LEU A 39 -9.94 -8.57 11.08
C LEU A 39 -8.99 -8.31 12.25
N HIS A 40 -8.04 -7.39 12.05
CA HIS A 40 -7.13 -6.98 13.11
C HIS A 40 -7.05 -5.49 13.31
N MET A 41 -6.97 -5.10 14.58
CA MET A 41 -6.62 -3.75 15.01
C MET A 41 -5.32 -3.77 15.81
N TYR A 42 -4.40 -2.89 15.44
CA TYR A 42 -3.10 -2.73 16.10
C TYR A 42 -2.92 -1.30 16.57
N ILE A 43 -2.69 -1.15 17.88
CA ILE A 43 -2.22 0.11 18.49
C ILE A 43 -0.81 -0.13 18.99
N LEU A 44 0.19 0.48 18.37
CA LEU A 44 1.58 0.10 18.62
C LEU A 44 2.58 1.25 18.71
N ARG A 45 3.63 1.01 19.48
CA ARG A 45 4.87 1.80 19.44
C ARG A 45 6.01 0.82 19.18
N GLY A 46 6.49 0.71 17.95
CA GLY A 46 7.43 -0.33 17.54
C GLY A 46 7.28 -0.68 16.06
N ASN A 47 8.20 -1.49 15.56
CA ASN A 47 8.20 -1.94 14.17
C ASN A 47 7.41 -3.24 14.01
N ILE A 48 6.76 -3.40 12.86
CA ILE A 48 6.02 -4.62 12.51
C ILE A 48 6.61 -5.25 11.26
N LEU A 49 6.89 -6.55 11.34
CA LEU A 49 7.17 -7.41 10.20
C LEU A 49 6.11 -8.51 10.11
N ARG A 50 5.40 -8.58 8.98
CA ARG A 50 4.38 -9.62 8.75
C ARG A 50 4.41 -10.26 7.40
N MET A 51 4.11 -11.55 7.42
CA MET A 51 3.86 -12.35 6.23
C MET A 51 2.52 -13.08 6.35
N TYR A 52 1.69 -12.94 5.32
CA TYR A 52 0.38 -13.57 5.22
C TYR A 52 0.34 -14.49 3.99
N ILE A 53 -0.05 -15.76 4.21
CA ILE A 53 -0.30 -16.76 3.16
C ILE A 53 -1.70 -17.36 3.34
N LEU A 54 -2.72 -16.91 2.60
CA LEU A 54 -4.13 -17.34 2.77
C LEU A 54 -4.99 -17.21 1.48
N PRO A 55 -6.19 -17.80 1.40
CA PRO A 55 -7.19 -17.53 0.35
C PRO A 55 -8.37 -16.63 0.80
N GLY A 56 -8.23 -15.85 1.88
CA GLY A 56 -9.32 -15.07 2.48
C GLY A 56 -9.18 -13.55 2.36
N ASN A 57 -10.25 -12.82 2.76
CA ASN A 57 -10.22 -11.36 2.81
C ASN A 57 -9.55 -10.85 4.09
N ILE A 58 -8.81 -9.75 3.99
CA ILE A 58 -8.08 -9.17 5.11
C ILE A 58 -8.55 -7.73 5.35
N LEU A 59 -8.90 -7.42 6.59
CA LEU A 59 -9.14 -6.07 7.07
C LEU A 59 -8.17 -5.73 8.20
N HIS A 60 -7.34 -4.71 7.96
CA HIS A 60 -6.41 -4.20 8.95
C HIS A 60 -6.63 -2.73 9.28
N MET A 61 -6.56 -2.43 10.58
CA MET A 61 -6.43 -1.07 11.08
C MET A 61 -5.17 -0.95 11.94
N TYR A 62 -4.33 0.01 11.58
CA TYR A 62 -3.02 0.24 12.15
C TYR A 62 -2.91 1.67 12.66
N ILE A 63 -2.77 1.83 13.97
CA ILE A 63 -2.40 3.09 14.64
C ILE A 63 -1.06 2.87 15.31
N LEU A 64 0.02 3.39 14.74
CA LEU A 64 1.36 3.16 15.29
C LEU A 64 2.29 4.35 15.21
N ARG A 65 3.36 4.23 15.98
CA ARG A 65 4.58 5.01 15.86
C ARG A 65 5.73 4.04 15.62
N GLY A 66 6.17 3.92 14.37
CA GLY A 66 7.16 2.94 13.93
C GLY A 66 7.00 2.56 12.46
N ASN A 67 7.85 1.65 11.98
CA ASN A 67 7.86 1.20 10.59
C ASN A 67 7.04 -0.09 10.41
N ILE A 68 6.44 -0.24 9.23
CA ILE A 68 5.67 -1.44 8.88
C ILE A 68 6.28 -2.06 7.63
N LEU A 69 6.59 -3.35 7.72
CA LEU A 69 6.93 -4.21 6.58
C LEU A 69 5.90 -5.34 6.49
N CYS A 70 5.16 -5.39 5.38
CA CYS A 70 4.14 -6.40 5.15
C CYS A 70 4.30 -7.07 3.80
N MET A 71 4.22 -8.40 3.79
CA MET A 71 4.19 -9.23 2.59
C MET A 71 2.92 -10.07 2.56
N TYR A 72 2.21 -10.01 1.44
CA TYR A 72 0.95 -10.73 1.22
C TYR A 72 1.10 -11.64 -0.01
N ILE A 73 0.74 -12.93 0.13
CA ILE A 73 0.65 -13.96 -0.93
C ILE A 73 -0.68 -14.75 -0.76
N LEU A 74 -1.69 -14.50 -1.59
CA LEU A 74 -3.12 -14.84 -1.41
C LEU A 74 -3.96 -14.71 -2.68
N PRO A 75 -5.06 -15.48 -2.87
CA PRO A 75 -6.25 -15.03 -3.61
C PRO A 75 -7.27 -14.40 -2.66
N GLY A 76 -7.51 -13.07 -2.72
CA GLY A 76 -8.44 -12.40 -1.80
C GLY A 76 -8.38 -10.87 -1.82
N ASN A 77 -9.39 -10.21 -1.24
CA ASN A 77 -9.42 -8.75 -1.14
C ASN A 77 -8.72 -8.24 0.11
N ILE A 78 -7.99 -7.13 -0.01
CA ILE A 78 -7.28 -6.49 1.10
C ILE A 78 -7.84 -5.09 1.33
N LEU A 79 -8.31 -4.84 2.55
CA LEU A 79 -8.61 -3.51 3.06
C LEU A 79 -7.62 -3.16 4.17
N CYS A 80 -6.89 -2.05 4.02
CA CYS A 80 -6.00 -1.58 5.09
C CYS A 80 -6.15 -0.08 5.33
N MET A 81 -6.20 0.30 6.61
CA MET A 81 -6.11 1.68 7.06
C MET A 81 -4.91 1.87 7.96
N TYR A 82 -4.08 2.87 7.63
CA TYR A 82 -2.86 3.21 8.36
C TYR A 82 -2.90 4.68 8.79
N VAL A 83 -2.74 4.92 10.10
CA VAL A 83 -2.63 6.25 10.70
C VAL A 83 -1.36 6.31 11.57
N LEU A 84 -0.28 6.93 11.09
CA LEU A 84 1.03 6.88 11.79
C LEU A 84 2.02 8.00 11.41
N PRO A 85 3.00 8.34 12.28
CA PRO A 85 4.35 8.75 11.87
C PRO A 85 5.28 7.53 11.72
N GLY A 86 5.64 7.18 10.48
CA GLY A 86 6.55 6.08 10.17
C GLY A 86 6.61 5.71 8.70
N ASN A 87 7.56 4.86 8.31
CA ASN A 87 7.71 4.37 6.94
C ASN A 87 6.94 3.06 6.73
N ILE A 88 6.38 2.89 5.53
CA ILE A 88 5.65 1.69 5.16
C ILE A 88 6.30 1.06 3.94
N LEU A 89 6.60 -0.24 4.04
CA LEU A 89 7.01 -1.08 2.94
C LEU A 89 6.02 -2.22 2.77
N CYS A 90 5.46 -2.35 1.57
CA CYS A 90 4.47 -3.37 1.27
C CYS A 90 4.78 -4.10 -0.04
N MET A 91 4.71 -5.42 0.00
CA MET A 91 4.76 -6.26 -1.20
C MET A 91 3.52 -7.15 -1.28
N ASN A 92 2.86 -7.17 -2.44
CA ASN A 92 1.63 -7.95 -2.64
C ASN A 92 1.71 -8.70 -3.97
N VAL A 93 1.45 -10.01 -3.94
CA VAL A 93 1.49 -10.91 -5.11
C VAL A 93 0.27 -11.86 -5.11
N LEU A 94 -0.83 -11.50 -5.80
CA LEU A 94 -2.24 -11.95 -5.54
C LEU A 94 -3.19 -11.74 -6.73
N PRO A 95 -4.22 -12.60 -6.97
CA PRO A 95 -5.47 -12.18 -7.60
C PRO A 95 -6.44 -11.58 -6.55
N GLY A 96 -6.92 -10.35 -6.76
CA GLY A 96 -7.88 -9.69 -5.86
C GLY A 96 -7.85 -8.16 -5.87
N ASN A 97 -8.86 -7.53 -5.26
CA ASN A 97 -8.94 -6.08 -5.15
C ASN A 97 -8.24 -5.57 -3.89
N ILE A 98 -7.56 -4.43 -4.01
CA ILE A 98 -6.87 -3.80 -2.90
C ILE A 98 -7.42 -2.41 -2.68
N LEU A 99 -7.85 -2.12 -1.45
CA LEU A 99 -8.22 -0.79 -0.99
C LEU A 99 -7.31 -0.40 0.18
N ARG A 100 -6.55 0.69 0.02
CA ARG A 100 -5.71 1.22 1.12
C ARG A 100 -5.89 2.70 1.34
N MET A 101 -5.96 3.06 2.61
CA MET A 101 -5.92 4.44 3.07
C MET A 101 -4.72 4.66 3.98
N TYR A 102 -3.98 5.72 3.70
CA TYR A 102 -2.78 6.10 4.43
C TYR A 102 -2.86 7.56 4.84
N ILE A 103 -2.71 7.85 6.15
CA ILE A 103 -2.64 9.18 6.74
C ILE A 103 -1.36 9.30 7.58
N LEU A 104 -0.26 9.89 7.06
CA LEU A 104 1.08 9.83 7.70
C LEU A 104 2.04 11.00 7.39
N PRO A 105 3.03 11.35 8.25
CA PRO A 105 4.21 12.13 7.85
C PRO A 105 5.45 11.26 7.48
N GLY A 106 5.28 10.18 6.71
CA GLY A 106 6.38 9.25 6.38
C GLY A 106 6.43 8.83 4.91
N ASN A 107 7.45 8.04 4.56
CA ASN A 107 7.65 7.53 3.21
C ASN A 107 6.92 6.20 2.99
N ILE A 108 6.41 6.00 1.78
CA ILE A 108 5.75 4.76 1.38
C ILE A 108 6.47 4.14 0.19
N LEU A 109 6.81 2.87 0.32
CA LEU A 109 7.31 2.02 -0.75
C LEU A 109 6.35 0.84 -0.95
N CYS A 110 5.75 0.74 -2.13
CA CYS A 110 4.85 -0.36 -2.43
C CYS A 110 5.18 -1.03 -3.77
N MET A 111 5.13 -2.36 -3.77
CA MET A 111 5.19 -3.18 -4.98
C MET A 111 3.95 -4.07 -5.08
N TYR A 112 3.30 -4.04 -6.24
CA TYR A 112 2.08 -4.78 -6.52
C TYR A 112 2.21 -5.57 -7.82
N VAL A 113 2.01 -6.89 -7.74
CA VAL A 113 1.98 -7.80 -8.89
C VAL A 113 0.69 -8.64 -8.83
N LEU A 114 -0.37 -8.21 -9.52
CA LEU A 114 -1.73 -8.73 -9.25
C LEU A 114 -2.65 -8.67 -10.48
N PRO A 115 -3.58 -9.62 -10.72
CA PRO A 115 -4.79 -9.34 -11.51
C PRO A 115 -5.91 -8.85 -10.58
N GLY A 116 -6.23 -7.55 -10.64
CA GLY A 116 -7.30 -6.95 -9.85
C GLY A 116 -7.28 -5.42 -9.86
N ASN A 117 -8.32 -4.81 -9.30
CA ASN A 117 -8.41 -3.35 -9.19
C ASN A 117 -7.73 -2.87 -7.90
N ILE A 118 -7.03 -1.74 -8.02
CA ILE A 118 -6.38 -1.09 -6.89
C ILE A 118 -7.01 0.29 -6.67
N LEU A 119 -7.37 0.57 -5.42
CA LEU A 119 -7.73 1.90 -4.95
C LEU A 119 -6.81 2.33 -3.81
N HIS A 120 -6.17 3.47 -4.00
CA HIS A 120 -5.35 4.09 -2.98
C HIS A 120 -5.74 5.53 -2.68
N MET A 121 -5.75 5.86 -1.39
CA MET A 121 -5.82 7.23 -0.93
C MET A 121 -4.67 7.51 0.02
N TYR A 122 -3.90 8.54 -0.31
CA TYR A 122 -2.72 8.98 0.41
C TYR A 122 -2.87 10.43 0.85
N ILE A 123 -2.85 10.67 2.16
CA ILE A 123 -2.80 12.00 2.77
C ILE A 123 -1.52 12.04 3.61
N LEU A 124 -0.40 12.47 3.03
CA LEU A 124 0.90 12.34 3.70
C LEU A 124 1.78 13.60 3.61
N ARG A 125 2.78 13.66 4.49
CA ARG A 125 3.97 14.51 4.34
C ARG A 125 5.20 13.61 4.17
N GLY A 126 5.53 13.27 2.94
CA GLY A 126 6.64 12.36 2.63
C GLY A 126 6.64 11.96 1.15
N ASN A 127 7.60 11.10 0.78
CA ASN A 127 7.73 10.60 -0.58
C ASN A 127 6.99 9.29 -0.77
N ILE A 128 6.43 9.10 -1.97
CA ILE A 128 5.77 7.85 -2.36
C ILE A 128 6.52 7.26 -3.54
N LEU A 129 6.91 5.99 -3.41
CA LEU A 129 7.41 5.17 -4.49
C LEU A 129 6.50 3.96 -4.66
N CYS A 130 5.86 3.85 -5.82
CA CYS A 130 5.00 2.72 -6.13
C CYS A 130 5.38 2.08 -7.47
N MET A 131 5.38 0.75 -7.50
CA MET A 131 5.46 -0.03 -8.73
C MET A 131 4.26 -0.97 -8.84
N TYR A 132 3.61 -0.90 -10.00
CA TYR A 132 2.40 -1.64 -10.32
C TYR A 132 2.58 -2.45 -11.60
N ILE A 133 2.43 -3.77 -11.50
CA ILE A 133 2.43 -4.71 -12.63
C ILE A 133 1.12 -5.53 -12.57
N LEU A 134 0.10 -5.14 -13.33
CA LEU A 134 -1.26 -5.70 -13.25
C LEU A 134 -2.05 -5.61 -14.56
N PRO A 135 -2.97 -6.53 -14.85
CA PRO A 135 -4.00 -6.35 -15.89
C PRO A 135 -5.25 -5.55 -15.48
N GLY A 136 -5.36 -5.02 -14.26
CA GLY A 136 -6.55 -4.33 -13.76
C GLY A 136 -6.47 -2.79 -13.79
N ASN A 137 -7.54 -2.15 -13.31
CA ASN A 137 -7.62 -0.69 -13.21
C ASN A 137 -7.00 -0.17 -11.91
N ILE A 138 -6.43 1.03 -11.98
CA ILE A 138 -5.84 1.70 -10.81
C ILE A 138 -6.50 3.06 -10.61
N LEU A 139 -6.98 3.29 -9.40
CA LEU A 139 -7.41 4.60 -8.90
C LEU A 139 -6.48 5.04 -7.78
N CYS A 140 -5.80 6.16 -7.96
CA CYS A 140 -4.99 6.76 -6.92
C CYS A 140 -5.38 8.21 -6.65
N MET A 141 -5.50 8.56 -5.38
CA MET A 141 -5.62 9.95 -4.92
C MET A 141 -4.48 10.29 -3.97
N TYR A 142 -3.82 11.40 -4.25
CA TYR A 142 -2.65 11.88 -3.54
C TYR A 142 -2.84 13.33 -3.09
N VAL A 143 -2.77 13.59 -1.78
CA VAL A 143 -2.83 14.93 -1.19
C VAL A 143 -1.61 15.14 -0.27
N LEU A 144 -0.54 15.78 -0.76
CA LEU A 144 0.77 15.83 -0.08
C LEU A 144 1.67 17.01 -0.50
N PRO A 145 2.61 17.48 0.36
CA PRO A 145 3.72 18.35 -0.05
C PRO A 145 5.02 17.63 -0.46
N GLY A 146 4.98 16.33 -0.79
CA GLY A 146 6.16 15.51 -1.12
C GLY A 146 6.27 15.09 -2.58
N ASN A 147 7.31 14.30 -2.90
CA ASN A 147 7.52 13.79 -4.25
C ASN A 147 6.86 12.44 -4.47
N ILE A 148 6.38 12.20 -5.69
CA ILE A 148 5.77 10.93 -6.09
C ILE A 148 6.54 10.35 -7.27
N LEU A 149 6.96 9.10 -7.14
CA LEU A 149 7.45 8.29 -8.23
C LEU A 149 6.55 7.06 -8.40
N CYS A 150 5.91 6.96 -9.55
CA CYS A 150 5.08 5.80 -9.88
C CYS A 150 5.53 5.16 -11.20
N ILE A 151 5.60 3.83 -11.20
CA ILE A 151 5.81 3.03 -12.40
C ILE A 151 4.62 2.10 -12.57
N TYR A 152 3.99 2.17 -13.75
CA TYR A 152 2.81 1.40 -14.11
C TYR A 152 3.08 0.59 -15.38
N VAL A 153 2.95 -0.74 -15.28
CA VAL A 153 3.07 -1.68 -16.40
C VAL A 153 1.80 -2.53 -16.47
N LEU A 154 0.82 -2.11 -17.25
CA LEU A 154 -0.56 -2.61 -17.16
C LEU A 154 -1.28 -2.59 -18.51
N PRO A 155 -2.16 -3.54 -18.86
CA PRO A 155 -3.16 -3.35 -19.92
C PRO A 155 -4.44 -2.60 -19.52
N GLY A 156 -4.64 -2.25 -18.24
CA GLY A 156 -5.84 -1.57 -17.74
C GLY A 156 -5.81 -0.04 -17.78
N ASN A 157 -6.89 0.58 -17.26
CA ASN A 157 -7.01 2.04 -17.15
C ASN A 157 -6.42 2.58 -15.85
N ILE A 158 -5.87 3.79 -15.92
CA ILE A 158 -5.34 4.50 -14.74
C ILE A 158 -6.05 5.83 -14.58
N LEU A 159 -6.57 6.06 -13.37
CA LEU A 159 -7.05 7.37 -12.93
C LEU A 159 -6.23 7.82 -11.73
N CYS A 160 -5.51 8.93 -11.89
CA CYS A 160 -4.76 9.54 -10.80
C CYS A 160 -5.22 10.98 -10.56
N MET A 161 -5.41 11.34 -9.28
CA MET A 161 -5.60 12.72 -8.86
C MET A 161 -4.50 13.12 -7.89
N TYR A 162 -3.87 14.26 -8.17
CA TYR A 162 -2.74 14.79 -7.43
C TYR A 162 -3.02 16.22 -6.98
N VAL A 163 -2.95 16.47 -5.68
CA VAL A 163 -3.03 17.80 -5.07
C VAL A 163 -1.77 18.01 -4.23
N LEU A 164 -0.76 18.66 -4.81
CA LEU A 164 0.59 18.71 -4.23
C LEU A 164 1.35 19.98 -4.57
N PRO A 165 2.17 20.54 -3.66
CA PRO A 165 3.27 21.44 -4.02
C PRO A 165 4.60 20.77 -4.41
N GLY A 166 4.66 19.43 -4.49
CA GLY A 166 5.88 18.66 -4.82
C GLY A 166 6.00 18.21 -6.28
N ASN A 167 7.04 17.43 -6.59
CA ASN A 167 7.29 16.91 -7.94
C ASN A 167 6.64 15.53 -8.16
N ILE A 168 6.20 15.28 -9.39
CA ILE A 168 5.64 14.00 -9.82
C ILE A 168 6.48 13.45 -10.98
N LEU A 169 6.93 12.20 -10.84
CA LEU A 169 7.52 11.42 -11.91
C LEU A 169 6.70 10.15 -12.12
N CYS A 170 6.10 10.01 -13.30
CA CYS A 170 5.32 8.83 -13.64
C CYS A 170 5.85 8.16 -14.91
N MET A 171 5.98 6.84 -14.88
CA MET A 171 6.24 6.02 -16.06
C MET A 171 5.08 5.08 -16.32
N TYR A 172 4.61 5.06 -17.55
CA TYR A 172 3.46 4.27 -17.99
C TYR A 172 3.82 3.42 -19.20
N VAL A 173 3.62 2.11 -19.09
CA VAL A 173 3.81 1.13 -20.17
C VAL A 173 2.51 0.32 -20.29
N LEU A 174 1.60 0.77 -21.16
CA LEU A 174 0.21 0.28 -21.19
C LEU A 174 -0.38 0.31 -22.61
N PRO A 175 -1.27 -0.62 -22.98
CA PRO A 175 -2.25 -0.41 -24.05
C PRO A 175 -3.54 0.33 -23.64
N GLY A 176 -3.77 0.57 -22.34
CA GLY A 176 -5.00 1.19 -21.81
C GLY A 176 -5.02 2.73 -21.77
N ASN A 177 -6.10 3.30 -21.22
CA ASN A 177 -6.27 4.76 -21.10
C ASN A 177 -5.72 5.32 -19.79
N ILE A 178 -5.22 6.55 -19.85
CA ILE A 178 -4.73 7.28 -18.67
C ILE A 178 -5.49 8.60 -18.52
N LEU A 179 -6.05 8.83 -17.33
CA LEU A 179 -6.58 10.11 -16.91
C LEU A 179 -5.81 10.59 -15.68
N CYS A 180 -5.20 11.76 -15.77
CA CYS A 180 -4.51 12.40 -14.65
C CYS A 180 -5.04 13.81 -14.42
N ILE A 181 -5.30 14.16 -13.17
CA ILE A 181 -5.72 15.49 -12.74
C ILE A 181 -4.68 16.03 -11.77
N TYR A 182 -4.14 17.20 -12.06
CA TYR A 182 -3.06 17.83 -11.31
C TYR A 182 -3.47 19.21 -10.78
N VAL A 183 -3.36 19.41 -9.47
CA VAL A 183 -3.57 20.71 -8.82
C VAL A 183 -2.29 21.06 -8.06
N LEU A 184 -1.32 21.67 -8.74
CA LEU A 184 0.05 21.81 -8.25
C LEU A 184 0.72 23.15 -8.59
N PRO A 185 1.61 23.67 -7.73
CA PRO A 185 2.69 24.58 -8.11
C PRO A 185 4.03 23.88 -8.46
N GLY A 186 4.16 22.55 -8.34
CA GLY A 186 5.40 21.78 -8.59
C GLY A 186 5.57 21.25 -10.03
N ASN A 187 6.66 20.52 -10.29
CA ASN A 187 6.97 19.98 -11.63
C ASN A 187 6.38 18.57 -11.85
N ILE A 188 5.93 18.31 -13.08
CA ILE A 188 5.44 16.99 -13.53
C ILE A 188 6.31 16.50 -14.68
N LEU A 189 6.80 15.27 -14.58
CA LEU A 189 7.38 14.54 -15.70
C LEU A 189 6.66 13.20 -15.87
N CYS A 190 6.07 13.00 -17.05
CA CYS A 190 5.41 11.74 -17.39
C CYS A 190 6.04 11.15 -18.65
N MET A 191 6.38 9.86 -18.58
CA MET A 191 6.83 9.09 -19.74
C MET A 191 5.80 8.01 -20.08
N TYR A 192 5.47 7.91 -21.35
CA TYR A 192 4.40 7.06 -21.86
C TYR A 192 4.93 6.17 -22.99
N VAL A 193 4.65 4.87 -22.91
CA VAL A 193 4.94 3.88 -23.96
C VAL A 193 3.65 3.11 -24.25
N LEU A 194 2.79 3.66 -25.09
CA LEU A 194 1.40 3.21 -25.26
C LEU A 194 0.88 3.30 -26.71
N PRO A 195 -0.06 2.41 -27.10
CA PRO A 195 -1.03 2.65 -28.18
C PRO A 195 -2.36 3.31 -27.73
N GLY A 196 -2.61 3.51 -26.43
CA GLY A 196 -3.89 4.02 -25.87
C GLY A 196 -4.01 5.56 -25.75
N ASN A 197 -5.14 6.06 -25.24
CA ASN A 197 -5.39 7.50 -25.09
C ASN A 197 -4.92 8.06 -23.74
N ILE A 198 -4.42 9.31 -23.76
CA ILE A 198 -3.95 10.03 -22.58
C ILE A 198 -4.73 11.35 -22.46
N LEU A 199 -5.31 11.60 -21.28
CA LEU A 199 -5.86 12.91 -20.91
C LEU A 199 -5.21 13.37 -19.60
N CYS A 200 -4.53 14.51 -19.65
CA CYS A 200 -3.94 15.17 -18.48
C CYS A 200 -4.58 16.55 -18.33
N MET A 201 -5.12 16.83 -17.15
CA MET A 201 -5.77 18.10 -16.78
C MET A 201 -5.06 18.74 -15.59
#